data_AF-A0AB37SE51-F1
#
_entry.id   AF-A0AB37SE51-F1
#
_cell.length_a   1.000
_cell.length_b   1.000
_cell.length_c   1.000
_cell.angle_alpha   90.00
_cell.angle_beta   90.00
_cell.angle_gamma   90.00
#
_symmetry.space_group_name_H-M   'P 1'
#
loop_
_entity.id
_entity.type
_entity.pdbx_description
1 polymer ?
#
loop_
_entity_poly.entity_id
_entity_poly.type
_entity_poly.pdbx_seq_one_letter_code
_entity_poly.pdbx_strand_id
1 'polypeptide(L)'
;MIADFSALAVDLVELIRALELERAAQLAHAARRDAQRAHFEDRQQTVHALTLAIAAAKMQRTKLFDAVAALPPAEQSRARHAVDDICRVLFDEQIASMVTRKRQLSRPAR
;
A
#
# COMPACT_ATOMS: atom_id res chain seq x y z
N MET A 1 62.78 -20.32 1.16
CA MET A 1 61.93 -20.48 -0.04
C MET A 1 60.59 -21.13 0.24
N ILE A 2 60.45 -22.24 1.00
CA ILE A 2 59.12 -22.84 1.25
C ILE A 2 58.24 -22.00 2.20
N ALA A 3 58.82 -21.31 3.17
CA ALA A 3 58.08 -20.48 4.15
C ALA A 3 57.40 -19.24 3.53
N ASP A 4 57.95 -18.69 2.44
CA ASP A 4 57.40 -17.50 1.76
C ASP A 4 56.11 -17.83 0.98
N PHE A 5 56.03 -19.02 0.39
CA PHE A 5 54.84 -19.45 -0.34
C PHE A 5 53.66 -19.76 0.58
N SER A 6 53.92 -20.28 1.80
CA SER A 6 52.86 -20.50 2.79
C SER A 6 52.26 -19.20 3.34
N ALA A 7 53.08 -18.17 3.55
CA ALA A 7 52.59 -16.86 4.00
C ALA A 7 51.74 -16.20 2.91
N LEU A 8 52.21 -16.24 1.66
CA LEU A 8 51.49 -15.71 0.50
C LEU A 8 50.13 -16.40 0.28
N ALA A 9 50.05 -17.70 0.56
CA ALA A 9 48.80 -18.47 0.47
C ALA A 9 47.77 -18.07 1.54
N VAL A 10 48.22 -17.75 2.77
CA VAL A 10 47.35 -17.26 3.84
C VAL A 10 46.80 -15.88 3.48
N ASP A 11 47.65 -14.97 3.02
CA ASP A 11 47.24 -13.62 2.58
C ASP A 11 46.23 -13.68 1.42
N LEU A 12 46.42 -14.61 0.47
CA LEU A 12 45.46 -14.85 -0.61
C LEU A 12 44.11 -15.34 -0.11
N VAL A 13 44.07 -16.23 0.87
CA VAL A 13 42.82 -16.73 1.46
C VAL A 13 42.11 -15.62 2.24
N GLU A 14 42.84 -14.80 2.98
CA GLU A 14 42.27 -13.65 3.68
C GLU A 14 41.71 -12.60 2.72
N LEU A 15 42.41 -12.34 1.62
CA LEU A 15 41.93 -11.45 0.56
C LEU A 15 40.67 -11.99 -0.10
N ILE A 16 40.64 -13.27 -0.47
CA ILE A 16 39.45 -13.93 -1.04
C ILE A 16 38.28 -13.84 -0.04
N ARG A 17 38.53 -14.08 1.24
CA ARG A 17 37.50 -13.96 2.29
C ARG A 17 36.97 -12.53 2.39
N ALA A 18 37.84 -11.52 2.35
CA ALA A 18 37.44 -10.12 2.38
C ALA A 18 36.58 -9.75 1.16
N LEU A 19 36.97 -10.21 -0.03
CA LEU A 19 36.23 -9.98 -1.27
C LEU A 19 34.86 -10.65 -1.26
N GLU A 20 34.76 -11.90 -0.77
CA GLU A 20 33.48 -12.59 -0.65
C GLU A 20 32.55 -11.93 0.39
N LEU A 21 33.09 -11.43 1.51
CA LEU A 21 32.33 -10.67 2.48
C LEU A 21 31.83 -9.34 1.91
N GLU A 22 32.67 -8.61 1.16
CA GLU A 22 32.27 -7.38 0.48
C GLU A 22 31.16 -7.66 -0.54
N ARG A 23 31.30 -8.71 -1.35
CA ARG A 23 30.29 -9.14 -2.33
C ARG A 23 28.98 -9.51 -1.65
N ALA A 24 29.03 -10.26 -0.54
CA ALA A 24 27.84 -10.61 0.24
C ALA A 24 27.14 -9.37 0.80
N ALA A 25 27.91 -8.38 1.30
CA ALA A 25 27.37 -7.12 1.77
C ALA A 25 26.68 -6.34 0.64
N GLN A 26 27.32 -6.25 -0.53
CA GLN A 26 26.73 -5.59 -1.71
C GLN A 26 25.41 -6.25 -2.15
N LEU A 27 25.35 -7.59 -2.16
CA LEU A 27 24.13 -8.34 -2.47
C LEU A 27 23.03 -8.11 -1.43
N ALA A 28 23.37 -8.12 -0.14
CA ALA A 28 22.42 -7.83 0.92
C ALA A 28 21.86 -6.40 0.82
N HIS A 29 22.69 -5.42 0.46
CA HIS A 29 22.24 -4.05 0.23
C HIS A 29 21.33 -3.94 -1.01
N ALA A 30 21.65 -4.64 -2.10
CA ALA A 30 20.78 -4.68 -3.28
C ALA A 30 19.41 -5.29 -2.94
N ALA A 31 19.39 -6.46 -2.30
CA ALA A 31 18.15 -7.12 -1.89
C ALA A 31 17.30 -6.23 -0.95
N ARG A 32 17.92 -5.51 -0.02
CA ARG A 32 17.21 -4.54 0.84
C ARG A 32 16.57 -3.41 0.03
N ARG A 33 17.29 -2.84 -0.94
CA ARG A 33 16.74 -1.77 -1.81
C ARG A 33 15.58 -2.29 -2.65
N ASP A 34 15.70 -3.49 -3.20
CA ASP A 34 14.65 -4.07 -4.04
C ASP A 34 13.40 -4.41 -3.20
N ALA A 35 13.58 -4.93 -1.99
CA ALA A 35 12.48 -5.13 -1.05
C ALA A 35 11.77 -3.82 -0.68
N GLN A 36 12.53 -2.73 -0.46
CA GLN A 36 11.96 -1.40 -0.19
C GLN A 36 11.17 -0.85 -1.38
N ARG A 37 11.68 -1.03 -2.61
CA ARG A 37 10.98 -0.63 -3.84
C ARG A 37 9.68 -1.40 -4.03
N ALA A 38 9.72 -2.73 -3.92
CA ALA A 38 8.54 -3.58 -4.04
C ALA A 38 7.47 -3.20 -3.01
N HIS A 39 7.86 -2.99 -1.75
CA HIS A 39 6.93 -2.56 -0.70
C HIS A 39 6.33 -1.17 -0.99
N PHE A 40 7.11 -0.25 -1.56
CA PHE A 40 6.61 1.07 -1.96
C PHE A 40 5.62 0.99 -3.12
N GLU A 41 5.93 0.19 -4.15
CA GLU A 41 5.05 -0.05 -5.30
C GLU A 41 3.71 -0.68 -4.87
N ASP A 42 3.74 -1.73 -4.06
CA ASP A 42 2.55 -2.38 -3.50
C ASP A 42 1.68 -1.40 -2.70
N ARG A 43 2.33 -0.57 -1.88
CA ARG A 43 1.68 0.50 -1.11
C ARG A 43 1.00 1.52 -2.02
N GLN A 44 1.66 1.95 -3.10
CA GLN A 44 1.08 2.88 -4.08
C GLN A 44 -0.13 2.26 -4.80
N GLN A 45 -0.01 1.00 -5.24
CA GLN A 45 -1.11 0.27 -5.87
C GLN A 45 -2.32 0.16 -4.94
N THR A 46 -2.09 -0.17 -3.66
CA THR A 46 -3.14 -0.26 -2.66
C THR A 46 -3.83 1.09 -2.42
N VAL A 47 -3.07 2.18 -2.31
CA VAL A 47 -3.63 3.54 -2.16
C VAL A 47 -4.47 3.92 -3.39
N HIS A 48 -4.00 3.56 -4.59
CA HIS A 48 -4.73 3.80 -5.83
C HIS A 48 -6.06 3.03 -5.86
N ALA A 49 -6.03 1.73 -5.59
CA ALA A 49 -7.23 0.88 -5.54
C ALA A 49 -8.26 1.39 -4.52
N LEU A 50 -7.81 1.77 -3.31
CA LEU A 50 -8.68 2.38 -2.29
C LEU A 50 -9.30 3.70 -2.78
N THR A 51 -8.55 4.50 -3.54
CA THR A 51 -9.04 5.76 -4.09
C THR A 51 -10.20 5.52 -5.07
N LEU A 52 -10.04 4.55 -5.98
CA LEU A 52 -11.09 4.18 -6.93
C LEU A 52 -12.33 3.63 -6.22
N ALA A 53 -12.14 2.74 -5.25
CA ALA A 53 -13.25 2.17 -4.47
C ALA A 53 -14.04 3.23 -3.70
N ILE A 54 -13.37 4.19 -3.06
CA ILE A 54 -14.02 5.31 -2.37
C ILE A 54 -14.82 6.17 -3.36
N ALA A 55 -14.24 6.47 -4.54
CA ALA A 55 -14.93 7.26 -5.55
C ALA A 55 -16.18 6.54 -6.08
N ALA A 56 -16.08 5.24 -6.35
CA ALA A 56 -17.20 4.42 -6.80
C ALA A 56 -18.32 4.36 -5.75
N ALA A 57 -18.00 4.12 -4.48
CA ALA A 57 -18.97 4.07 -3.40
C ALA A 57 -19.70 5.42 -3.21
N LYS A 58 -18.96 6.55 -3.28
CA LYS A 58 -19.56 7.89 -3.25
C LYS A 58 -20.50 8.13 -4.43
N MET A 59 -20.10 7.70 -5.64
CA MET A 59 -20.95 7.84 -6.82
C MET A 59 -22.24 7.02 -6.70
N GLN A 60 -22.17 5.80 -6.17
CA GLN A 60 -23.36 4.97 -5.91
C GLN A 60 -24.29 5.62 -4.90
N ARG A 61 -23.75 6.15 -3.79
CA ARG A 61 -24.52 6.92 -2.80
C ARG A 61 -25.25 8.10 -3.46
N THR A 62 -24.56 8.90 -4.28
CA THR A 62 -25.18 10.03 -4.99
C THR A 62 -26.31 9.56 -5.91
N LYS A 63 -26.09 8.49 -6.70
CA LYS A 63 -27.13 7.94 -7.59
C LYS A 63 -28.40 7.52 -6.85
N LEU A 64 -28.28 6.99 -5.63
CA LEU A 64 -29.43 6.65 -4.81
C LEU A 64 -30.22 7.90 -4.39
N PHE A 65 -29.54 8.97 -3.99
CA PHE A 65 -30.19 10.23 -3.66
C PHE A 65 -30.79 10.93 -4.89
N ASP A 66 -30.15 10.83 -6.06
CA ASP A 66 -30.70 11.32 -7.32
C ASP A 66 -31.98 10.56 -7.69
N ALA A 67 -32.02 9.24 -7.48
CA ALA A 67 -33.21 8.43 -7.69
C ALA A 67 -34.35 8.82 -6.73
N VAL A 68 -34.03 9.15 -5.48
CA VAL A 68 -35.02 9.69 -4.52
C VAL A 68 -35.56 11.04 -4.98
N ALA A 69 -34.70 11.91 -5.52
CA ALA A 69 -35.12 13.22 -6.01
C ALA A 69 -36.06 13.15 -7.22
N ALA A 70 -36.02 12.05 -7.98
CA ALA A 70 -36.92 11.79 -9.11
C ALA A 70 -38.32 11.31 -8.69
N LEU A 71 -38.55 10.97 -7.41
CA LEU A 71 -39.85 10.53 -6.91
C LEU A 71 -40.85 11.70 -6.76
N PRO A 72 -42.17 11.43 -6.71
CA PRO A 72 -43.17 12.43 -6.39
C PRO A 72 -42.90 13.09 -5.02
N PRO A 73 -43.12 14.41 -4.84
CA PRO A 73 -42.78 15.13 -3.61
C PRO A 73 -43.39 14.53 -2.33
N ALA A 74 -44.58 13.95 -2.44
CA ALA A 74 -45.28 13.29 -1.33
C ALA A 74 -44.53 12.06 -0.78
N GLU A 75 -43.74 11.39 -1.62
CA GLU A 75 -43.00 10.17 -1.28
C GLU A 75 -41.51 10.44 -0.99
N GLN A 76 -40.98 11.57 -1.48
CA GLN A 76 -39.56 11.94 -1.34
C GLN A 76 -39.08 11.94 0.11
N SER A 77 -39.86 12.49 1.05
CA SER A 77 -39.42 12.57 2.46
C SER A 77 -39.20 11.19 3.06
N ARG A 78 -40.16 10.27 2.88
CA ARG A 78 -40.07 8.89 3.38
C ARG A 78 -38.96 8.11 2.69
N ALA A 79 -38.88 8.19 1.36
CA ALA A 79 -37.84 7.53 0.58
C ALA A 79 -36.44 8.05 0.94
N ARG A 80 -36.28 9.35 1.18
CA ARG A 80 -35.02 9.96 1.59
C ARG A 80 -34.53 9.42 2.93
N HIS A 81 -35.42 9.31 3.92
CA HIS A 81 -35.05 8.73 5.22
C HIS A 81 -34.62 7.26 5.08
N ALA A 82 -35.39 6.44 4.35
CA ALA A 82 -35.04 5.04 4.13
C ALA A 82 -33.69 4.87 3.39
N VAL A 83 -33.45 5.69 2.37
CA VAL A 83 -32.18 5.67 1.62
C VAL A 83 -31.02 6.18 2.46
N ASP A 84 -31.22 7.17 3.32
CA ASP A 84 -30.18 7.68 4.22
C ASP A 84 -29.75 6.61 5.23
N ASP A 85 -30.71 5.89 5.83
CA ASP A 85 -30.43 4.77 6.73
C ASP A 85 -29.64 3.65 6.04
N ILE A 86 -30.07 3.27 4.83
CA ILE A 86 -29.35 2.27 4.00
C ILE A 86 -27.94 2.77 3.69
N CYS A 87 -27.80 4.04 3.31
CA CYS A 87 -26.50 4.59 2.94
C CYS A 87 -25.54 4.68 4.12
N ARG A 88 -26.06 4.99 5.31
CA ARG A 88 -25.28 5.05 6.53
C ARG A 88 -24.64 3.70 6.85
N VAL A 89 -25.42 2.62 6.74
CA VAL A 89 -24.95 1.25 7.05
C VAL A 89 -24.06 0.69 5.93
N LEU A 90 -24.43 0.88 4.67
CA LEU A 90 -23.75 0.21 3.56
C LEU A 90 -22.56 1.00 3.02
N PHE A 91 -22.65 2.34 2.97
CA PHE A 91 -21.63 3.17 2.33
C PHE A 91 -20.80 3.97 3.33
N ASP A 92 -21.42 4.64 4.29
CA ASP A 92 -20.69 5.64 5.09
C ASP A 92 -19.64 4.98 6.01
N GLU A 93 -19.95 3.84 6.64
CA GLU A 93 -18.97 3.07 7.42
C GLU A 93 -17.84 2.52 6.54
N GLN A 94 -18.17 1.96 5.38
CA GLN A 94 -17.18 1.41 4.45
C GLN A 94 -16.27 2.50 3.89
N ILE A 95 -16.84 3.64 3.48
CA ILE A 95 -16.09 4.82 2.99
C ILE A 95 -15.18 5.33 4.11
N ALA A 96 -15.66 5.47 5.34
CA ALA A 96 -14.86 5.94 6.46
C ALA A 96 -13.68 5.00 6.76
N SER A 97 -13.92 3.69 6.74
CA SER A 97 -12.87 2.67 6.92
C SER A 97 -11.82 2.73 5.80
N MET A 98 -12.26 2.76 4.53
CA MET A 98 -11.36 2.86 3.38
C MET A 98 -10.54 4.16 3.39
N VAL A 99 -11.16 5.30 3.74
CA VAL A 99 -10.47 6.59 3.87
C VAL A 99 -9.42 6.53 4.97
N THR A 100 -9.74 5.93 6.11
CA THR A 100 -8.81 5.78 7.24
C THR A 100 -7.61 4.92 6.83
N ARG A 101 -7.86 3.76 6.21
CA ARG A 101 -6.81 2.87 5.71
C ARG A 101 -5.94 3.55 4.65
N LYS A 102 -6.55 4.28 3.70
CA LYS A 102 -5.82 5.07 2.71
C LYS A 102 -4.93 6.12 3.36
N ARG A 103 -5.41 6.83 4.39
CA ARG A 103 -4.61 7.84 5.13
C ARG A 103 -3.44 7.21 5.86
N GLN A 104 -3.63 6.08 6.53
CA GLN A 104 -2.55 5.32 7.17
C GLN A 104 -1.49 4.90 6.14
N LEU A 105 -1.93 4.36 5.00
CA LEU A 105 -1.07 4.00 3.89
C LEU A 105 -0.50 5.19 3.11
N SER A 106 -0.96 6.42 3.31
CA SER A 106 -0.37 7.60 2.64
C SER A 106 0.62 8.35 3.53
N ARG A 107 0.64 8.08 4.85
CA ARG A 107 1.55 8.75 5.79
C ARG A 107 2.94 8.12 5.76
N PRO A 108 4.02 8.85 5.48
CA PRO A 108 5.37 8.30 5.62
C PRO A 108 5.54 7.79 7.06
N ALA A 109 5.99 6.54 7.20
CA ALA A 109 6.41 6.04 8.50
C ALA A 109 7.62 6.91 8.90
N ARG A 110 7.46 7.67 9.97
CA ARG A 110 8.56 8.47 10.54
C ARG A 110 9.57 7.54 11.19
#